data_AF-A0A067PPR1-F1
#
_entry.id   AF-A0A067PPR1-F1
#
_cell.length_a   1.000
_cell.length_b   1.000
_cell.length_c   1.000
_cell.angle_alpha   90.00
_cell.angle_beta   90.00
_cell.angle_gamma   90.00
#
_symmetry.space_group_name_H-M   'P 1'
#
loop_
_entity.id
_entity.type
_entity.pdbx_description
1 polymer ?
#
loop_
_entity_poly.entity_id
_entity_poly.type
_entity_poly.pdbx_seq_one_letter_code
_entity_poly.pdbx_strand_id
1 'polypeptide(L)'
;MRARKCGTVVFVGSRTSWLQKYPTAVYAASKAALHSVAQGLSIELAPFSIQVLLVEPGAFLTKGILSPLYPSSNHPANRITDYDSMRTQIQNNYASMIPGTFKGDPQKAMTLLTDVVRGEGKVKGKEWPLYLPMGLKAEEAMREKWGKVERVLEEWGEVIRDLDFDEGVDSLKV
;
A
#
# COMPACT_ATOMS: atom_id res chain seq x y z
N MET A 1 -24.92 -4.50 -5.73
CA MET A 1 -24.46 -5.14 -4.47
C MET A 1 -25.34 -4.77 -3.29
N ARG A 2 -25.58 -3.47 -3.02
CA ARG A 2 -26.45 -3.00 -1.90
C ARG A 2 -27.83 -3.68 -1.88
N ALA A 3 -28.55 -3.70 -3.00
CA ALA A 3 -29.85 -4.37 -3.11
C ALA A 3 -29.79 -5.89 -2.82
N ARG A 4 -28.66 -6.56 -3.13
CA ARG A 4 -28.46 -8.00 -2.89
C ARG A 4 -27.94 -8.31 -1.48
N LYS A 5 -27.55 -7.28 -0.71
CA LYS A 5 -26.85 -7.38 0.58
C LYS A 5 -25.69 -8.39 0.58
N CYS A 6 -24.94 -8.43 -0.52
CA CYS A 6 -23.78 -9.31 -0.63
C CYS A 6 -22.80 -8.85 -1.73
N GLY A 7 -21.54 -9.17 -1.49
CA GLY A 7 -20.46 -9.13 -2.46
C GLY A 7 -19.16 -8.54 -1.89
N THR A 8 -18.11 -8.56 -2.70
CA THR A 8 -16.79 -8.07 -2.32
C THR A 8 -16.31 -7.00 -3.29
N VAL A 9 -15.74 -5.92 -2.76
CA VAL A 9 -14.99 -4.92 -3.52
C VAL A 9 -13.50 -5.11 -3.25
N VAL A 10 -12.71 -5.31 -4.30
CA VAL A 10 -11.25 -5.53 -4.19
C VAL A 10 -10.50 -4.30 -4.69
N PHE A 11 -9.75 -3.67 -3.80
CA PHE A 11 -8.83 -2.58 -4.13
C PHE A 11 -7.42 -3.14 -4.33
N VAL A 12 -6.79 -2.80 -5.45
CA VAL A 12 -5.40 -3.16 -5.71
C VAL A 12 -4.47 -2.02 -5.29
N GLY A 13 -4.01 -2.12 -4.05
CA GLY A 13 -3.00 -1.26 -3.45
C GLY A 13 -1.58 -1.61 -3.90
N SER A 14 -0.61 -1.32 -3.04
CA SER A 14 0.79 -1.64 -3.26
C SER A 14 1.54 -1.62 -1.94
N ARG A 15 2.57 -2.47 -1.81
CA ARG A 15 3.54 -2.35 -0.69
C ARG A 15 4.19 -0.96 -0.59
N THR A 16 4.22 -0.20 -1.68
CA THR A 16 4.88 1.12 -1.75
C THR A 16 4.14 2.20 -0.96
N SER A 17 2.86 1.99 -0.63
CA SER A 17 2.13 2.88 0.29
C SER A 17 2.70 2.84 1.71
N TRP A 18 3.23 1.68 2.14
CA TRP A 18 3.87 1.54 3.44
C TRP A 18 5.30 2.05 3.43
N LEU A 19 6.06 1.72 2.38
CA LEU A 19 7.47 2.02 2.32
C LEU A 19 7.97 2.25 0.89
N GLN A 20 8.48 3.46 0.66
CA GLN A 20 9.20 3.81 -0.56
C GLN A 20 10.71 3.56 -0.37
N LYS A 21 11.32 2.80 -1.29
CA LYS A 21 12.78 2.64 -1.41
C LYS A 21 13.36 3.29 -2.67
N TYR A 22 12.49 3.85 -3.51
CA TYR A 22 12.76 4.49 -4.79
C TYR A 22 11.90 5.75 -4.88
N PRO A 23 12.21 6.74 -5.75
CA PRO A 23 11.48 8.00 -5.86
C PRO A 23 10.14 7.83 -6.60
N THR A 24 9.29 6.97 -6.07
CA THR A 24 7.96 6.65 -6.60
C THR A 24 6.89 7.48 -5.90
N ALA A 25 7.19 8.73 -5.52
CA ALA A 25 6.34 9.52 -4.63
C ALA A 25 4.90 9.66 -5.16
N VAL A 26 4.73 10.02 -6.43
CA VAL A 26 3.40 10.16 -7.06
C VAL A 26 2.64 8.83 -7.10
N TYR A 27 3.32 7.75 -7.49
CA TYR A 27 2.72 6.41 -7.51
C TYR A 27 2.32 5.97 -6.09
N ALA A 28 3.22 6.11 -5.12
CA ALA A 28 2.99 5.72 -3.73
C ALA A 28 1.86 6.55 -3.11
N ALA A 29 1.79 7.86 -3.39
CA ALA A 29 0.69 8.72 -2.96
C ALA A 29 -0.65 8.23 -3.53
N SER A 30 -0.71 7.89 -4.82
CA SER A 30 -1.94 7.35 -5.42
C SER A 30 -2.38 6.03 -4.77
N LYS A 31 -1.42 5.15 -4.43
CA LYS A 31 -1.70 3.87 -3.78
C LYS A 31 -2.07 4.03 -2.31
N ALA A 32 -1.48 4.98 -1.60
CA ALA A 32 -1.86 5.34 -0.24
C ALA A 32 -3.28 5.94 -0.18
N ALA A 33 -3.65 6.77 -1.16
CA ALA A 33 -5.03 7.27 -1.27
C ALA A 33 -6.03 6.12 -1.44
N LEU A 34 -5.73 5.13 -2.29
CA LEU A 34 -6.58 3.94 -2.42
C LEU A 34 -6.69 3.14 -1.12
N HIS A 35 -5.64 3.10 -0.30
CA HIS A 35 -5.70 2.45 1.01
C HIS A 35 -6.69 3.13 1.93
N SER A 36 -6.65 4.46 2.00
CA SER A 36 -7.58 5.26 2.80
C SER A 36 -9.02 5.10 2.31
N VAL A 37 -9.25 5.13 0.98
CA VAL A 37 -10.57 4.89 0.40
C VAL A 37 -11.09 3.50 0.74
N ALA A 38 -10.25 2.46 0.64
CA ALA A 38 -10.65 1.10 0.99
C ALA A 38 -11.03 0.96 2.47
N GLN A 39 -10.30 1.63 3.37
CA GLN A 39 -10.62 1.66 4.80
C GLN A 39 -11.97 2.33 5.06
N GLY A 40 -12.17 3.55 4.54
CA GLY A 40 -13.45 4.26 4.70
C GLY A 40 -14.63 3.46 4.15
N LEU A 41 -14.50 2.92 2.93
CA LEU A 41 -15.54 2.10 2.33
C LEU A 41 -15.81 0.80 3.07
N SER A 42 -14.80 0.21 3.75
CA SER A 42 -15.03 -0.99 4.56
C SER A 42 -16.03 -0.74 5.68
N ILE A 43 -16.01 0.46 6.26
CA ILE A 43 -16.93 0.90 7.31
C ILE A 43 -18.30 1.22 6.70
N GLU A 44 -18.33 2.04 5.65
CA GLU A 44 -19.57 2.50 5.00
C GLU A 44 -20.38 1.34 4.38
N LEU A 45 -19.69 0.30 3.92
CA LEU A 45 -20.32 -0.83 3.23
C LEU A 45 -20.67 -2.01 4.16
N ALA A 46 -20.15 -2.04 5.38
CA ALA A 46 -20.43 -3.10 6.35
C ALA A 46 -21.94 -3.29 6.65
N PRO A 47 -22.76 -2.22 6.83
CA PRO A 47 -24.21 -2.38 7.05
C PRO A 47 -24.97 -3.06 5.91
N PHE A 48 -24.37 -3.11 4.71
CA PHE A 48 -24.96 -3.76 3.53
C PHE A 48 -24.41 -5.16 3.29
N SER A 49 -23.67 -5.74 4.25
CA SER A 49 -23.00 -7.05 4.12
C SER A 49 -22.12 -7.13 2.87
N ILE A 50 -21.47 -6.01 2.53
CA ILE A 50 -20.50 -5.92 1.43
C ILE A 50 -19.11 -5.83 2.06
N GLN A 51 -18.25 -6.77 1.67
CA GLN A 51 -16.88 -6.83 2.15
C GLN A 51 -15.97 -5.97 1.28
N VAL A 52 -14.95 -5.39 1.90
CA VAL A 52 -13.86 -4.70 1.20
C VAL A 52 -12.56 -5.44 1.48
N LEU A 53 -11.78 -5.69 0.42
CA LEU A 53 -10.45 -6.28 0.49
C LEU A 53 -9.45 -5.33 -0.16
N LEU A 54 -8.42 -4.97 0.58
CA LEU A 54 -7.29 -4.22 0.08
C LEU A 54 -6.11 -5.16 -0.15
N VAL A 55 -5.83 -5.49 -1.41
CA VAL A 55 -4.69 -6.33 -1.78
C VAL A 55 -3.45 -5.48 -1.97
N GLU A 56 -2.32 -5.97 -1.49
CA GLU A 56 -1.09 -5.18 -1.44
C GLU A 56 0.07 -6.00 -1.99
N PRO A 57 0.24 -6.02 -3.33
CA PRO A 57 1.29 -6.80 -3.96
C PRO A 57 2.69 -6.30 -3.58
N GLY A 58 3.57 -7.26 -3.28
CA GLY A 58 5.01 -7.08 -3.21
C GLY A 58 5.69 -7.12 -4.60
N ALA A 59 6.87 -7.74 -4.66
CA ALA A 59 7.67 -7.83 -5.88
C ALA A 59 7.30 -9.09 -6.70
N PHE A 60 6.23 -9.01 -7.49
CA PHE A 60 5.78 -10.07 -8.39
C PHE A 60 6.33 -9.89 -9.81
N LEU A 61 6.76 -10.98 -10.44
CA LEU A 61 7.31 -10.96 -11.79
C LEU A 61 6.17 -10.90 -12.82
N THR A 62 5.91 -9.72 -13.39
CA THR A 62 4.91 -9.52 -14.44
C THR A 62 5.54 -8.90 -15.68
N LYS A 63 4.93 -9.05 -16.86
CA LYS A 63 5.47 -8.42 -18.09
C LYS A 63 5.60 -6.90 -17.97
N GLY A 64 4.69 -6.26 -17.21
CA GLY A 64 4.66 -4.80 -17.01
C GLY A 64 5.68 -4.27 -16.00
N ILE A 65 6.15 -5.09 -15.06
CA ILE A 65 7.18 -4.69 -14.08
C ILE A 65 8.57 -4.57 -14.71
N LEU A 66 8.72 -4.90 -15.99
CA LEU A 66 9.98 -4.74 -16.74
C LEU A 66 9.94 -3.50 -17.64
N SER A 67 8.78 -2.83 -17.72
CA SER A 67 8.66 -1.54 -18.40
C SER A 67 9.38 -0.48 -17.56
N PRO A 68 10.11 0.48 -18.17
CA PRO A 68 10.76 1.52 -17.40
C PRO A 68 9.74 2.23 -16.52
N LEU A 69 9.98 2.25 -15.20
CA LEU A 69 9.12 2.89 -14.20
C LEU A 69 8.79 4.35 -14.49
N TYR A 70 9.53 4.97 -15.42
CA TYR A 70 9.41 6.35 -15.83
C TYR A 70 9.51 6.47 -17.36
N PRO A 71 8.43 6.25 -18.13
CA PRO A 71 8.45 6.64 -19.54
C PRO A 71 8.75 8.15 -19.70
N SER A 72 8.41 8.95 -18.69
CA SER A 72 8.69 10.40 -18.63
C SER A 72 10.14 10.78 -18.30
N SER A 73 11.01 9.89 -17.78
CA SER A 73 12.41 10.26 -17.49
C SER A 73 13.22 10.52 -18.76
N ASN A 74 12.67 10.12 -19.91
CA ASN A 74 13.20 10.38 -21.23
C ASN A 74 12.37 11.42 -22.00
N HIS A 75 11.45 12.16 -21.35
CA HIS A 75 10.75 13.26 -22.00
C HIS A 75 11.63 14.52 -21.89
N PRO A 76 12.34 14.91 -22.97
CA PRO A 76 13.37 15.95 -22.88
C PRO A 76 12.81 17.32 -22.51
N ALA A 77 11.52 17.56 -22.75
CA ALA A 77 10.90 18.87 -22.58
C ALA A 77 10.88 19.38 -21.12
N ASN A 78 10.93 18.49 -20.11
CA ASN A 78 10.78 18.85 -18.69
C ASN A 78 11.86 18.20 -17.79
N ARG A 79 13.04 17.91 -18.33
CA ARG A 79 14.12 17.27 -17.55
C ARG A 79 14.79 18.28 -16.62
N ILE A 80 14.69 18.06 -15.30
CA ILE A 80 15.43 18.81 -14.28
C ILE A 80 16.74 18.08 -13.99
N THR A 81 17.88 18.61 -14.44
CA THR A 81 19.19 17.93 -14.42
C THR A 81 19.67 17.52 -13.04
N ASP A 82 19.26 18.20 -11.97
CA ASP A 82 19.64 17.88 -10.58
C ASP A 82 19.27 16.44 -10.16
N TYR A 83 18.27 15.85 -10.82
CA TYR A 83 17.82 14.47 -10.57
C TYR A 83 18.48 13.43 -11.48
N ASP A 84 19.47 13.79 -12.30
CA ASP A 84 20.11 12.88 -13.27
C ASP A 84 20.85 11.73 -12.59
N SER A 85 21.61 12.02 -11.53
CA SER A 85 22.33 10.99 -10.76
C SER A 85 21.36 9.95 -10.19
N MET A 86 20.25 10.41 -9.61
CA MET A 86 19.19 9.57 -9.08
C MET A 86 18.54 8.73 -10.19
N ARG A 87 18.24 9.32 -11.36
CA ARG A 87 17.69 8.59 -12.52
C ARG A 87 18.63 7.49 -12.99
N THR A 88 19.92 7.79 -13.18
CA THR A 88 20.92 6.80 -13.59
C THR A 88 21.05 5.68 -12.56
N GLN A 89 21.10 6.02 -11.27
CA GLN A 89 21.16 5.02 -10.20
C GLN A 89 19.94 4.10 -10.24
N ILE A 90 18.74 4.63 -10.44
CA ILE A 90 17.52 3.81 -10.53
C ILE A 90 17.53 2.93 -11.78
N GLN A 91 17.96 3.44 -12.93
CA GLN A 91 18.07 2.64 -14.14
C GLN A 91 19.04 1.47 -13.95
N ASN A 92 20.20 1.71 -13.35
CA ASN A 92 21.19 0.69 -13.04
C ASN A 92 20.68 -0.32 -12.00
N ASN A 93 20.03 0.17 -10.95
CA ASN A 93 19.39 -0.68 -9.95
C ASN A 93 18.28 -1.51 -10.60
N TYR A 94 17.43 -0.94 -11.44
CA TYR A 94 16.35 -1.69 -12.08
C TYR A 94 16.89 -2.80 -12.99
N ALA A 95 17.90 -2.50 -13.81
CA ALA A 95 18.55 -3.47 -14.68
C ALA A 95 19.20 -4.62 -13.89
N SER A 96 19.82 -4.32 -12.75
CA SER A 96 20.44 -5.32 -11.86
C SER A 96 19.45 -6.03 -10.92
N MET A 97 18.28 -5.44 -10.66
CA MET A 97 17.25 -5.99 -9.77
C MET A 97 16.35 -7.03 -10.44
N ILE A 98 16.20 -6.99 -11.77
CA ILE A 98 15.32 -7.92 -12.50
C ILE A 98 15.69 -9.39 -12.20
N PRO A 99 16.98 -9.79 -12.25
CA PRO A 99 17.39 -11.10 -11.76
C PRO A 99 17.35 -11.12 -10.22
N GLY A 100 16.33 -11.76 -9.64
CA GLY A 100 16.31 -12.13 -8.23
C GLY A 100 15.57 -11.20 -7.25
N THR A 101 15.15 -9.99 -7.65
CA THR A 101 14.29 -9.15 -6.78
C THR A 101 12.81 -9.51 -6.90
N PHE A 102 12.33 -9.73 -8.12
CA PHE A 102 10.94 -10.06 -8.41
C PHE A 102 10.75 -11.58 -8.38
N LYS A 103 10.74 -12.17 -7.18
CA LYS A 103 10.54 -13.62 -6.98
C LYS A 103 9.08 -14.02 -6.79
N GLY A 104 8.18 -13.04 -6.63
CA GLY A 104 6.76 -13.31 -6.44
C GLY A 104 6.15 -13.91 -7.70
N ASP A 105 5.38 -14.98 -7.51
CA ASP A 105 4.61 -15.66 -8.56
C ASP A 105 3.20 -15.03 -8.67
N PRO A 106 2.87 -14.33 -9.77
CA PRO A 106 1.56 -13.69 -9.92
C PRO A 106 0.40 -14.68 -9.91
N GLN A 107 0.61 -15.91 -10.39
CA GLN A 107 -0.43 -16.93 -10.40
C GLN A 107 -0.79 -17.32 -8.96
N LYS A 108 0.21 -17.55 -8.11
CA LYS A 108 -0.02 -17.80 -6.68
C LYS A 108 -0.71 -16.63 -5.98
N ALA A 109 -0.37 -15.39 -6.33
CA ALA A 109 -1.04 -14.21 -5.78
C ALA A 109 -2.54 -14.18 -6.15
N MET A 110 -2.86 -14.47 -7.41
CA MET A 110 -4.25 -14.50 -7.87
C MET A 110 -5.03 -15.68 -7.29
N THR A 111 -4.40 -16.85 -7.14
CA THR A 111 -5.01 -17.98 -6.42
C THR A 111 -5.32 -17.61 -4.97
N LEU A 112 -4.38 -16.98 -4.26
CA LEU A 112 -4.64 -16.49 -2.90
C LEU A 112 -5.81 -15.50 -2.87
N LEU A 113 -5.86 -14.57 -3.81
CA LEU A 113 -6.97 -13.61 -3.91
C LEU A 113 -8.31 -14.32 -4.09
N THR A 114 -8.41 -15.27 -5.02
CA THR A 114 -9.66 -16.01 -5.25
C THR A 114 -10.04 -16.85 -4.05
N ASP A 115 -9.07 -17.48 -3.39
CA ASP A 115 -9.28 -18.26 -2.18
C ASP A 115 -9.86 -17.39 -1.06
N VAL A 116 -9.33 -16.17 -0.86
CA VAL A 116 -9.83 -15.20 0.13
C VAL A 116 -11.25 -14.77 -0.17
N VAL A 117 -11.54 -14.37 -1.42
CA VAL A 117 -12.88 -13.93 -1.83
C VAL A 117 -13.93 -15.04 -1.65
N ARG A 118 -13.54 -16.30 -1.82
CA ARG A 118 -14.44 -17.45 -1.71
C ARG A 118 -14.43 -18.12 -0.33
N GLY A 119 -13.51 -17.74 0.57
CA GLY A 119 -13.32 -18.40 1.87
C GLY A 119 -12.86 -19.85 1.74
N GLU A 120 -12.12 -20.19 0.69
CA GLU A 120 -11.72 -21.56 0.35
C GLU A 120 -10.20 -21.78 0.40
N GLY A 121 -9.73 -22.94 -0.05
CA GLY A 121 -8.31 -23.23 -0.19
C GLY A 121 -7.52 -23.06 1.12
N LYS A 122 -6.37 -22.38 1.05
CA LYS A 122 -5.45 -22.21 2.20
C LYS A 122 -5.95 -21.24 3.27
N VAL A 123 -7.02 -20.51 3.00
CA VAL A 123 -7.57 -19.49 3.91
C VAL A 123 -8.92 -19.88 4.50
N LYS A 124 -9.40 -21.10 4.22
CA LYS A 124 -10.61 -21.65 4.84
C LYS A 124 -10.54 -21.55 6.37
N GLY A 125 -11.58 -20.96 6.97
CA GLY A 125 -11.68 -20.76 8.42
C GLY A 125 -10.92 -19.56 8.98
N LYS A 126 -10.24 -18.77 8.12
CA LYS A 126 -9.67 -17.48 8.53
C LYS A 126 -10.74 -16.39 8.51
N GLU A 127 -10.63 -15.45 9.44
CA GLU A 127 -11.45 -14.24 9.42
C GLU A 127 -11.13 -13.39 8.18
N TRP A 128 -12.13 -12.60 7.76
CA TRP A 128 -12.00 -11.72 6.61
C TRP A 128 -10.93 -10.65 6.85
N PRO A 129 -9.85 -10.60 6.04
CA PRO A 129 -8.84 -9.57 6.20
C PRO A 129 -9.23 -8.32 5.41
N LEU A 130 -9.23 -7.14 6.04
CA LEU A 130 -9.28 -5.88 5.28
C LEU A 130 -7.99 -5.71 4.46
N TYR A 131 -6.82 -6.00 5.06
CA TYR A 131 -5.51 -5.88 4.41
C TYR A 131 -4.96 -7.26 4.03
N LEU A 132 -4.59 -7.43 2.77
CA LEU A 132 -3.98 -8.65 2.25
C LEU A 132 -2.61 -8.34 1.62
N PRO A 133 -1.55 -8.23 2.45
CA PRO A 133 -0.18 -8.15 1.95
C PRO A 133 0.20 -9.45 1.25
N MET A 134 0.65 -9.33 0.00
CA MET A 134 0.99 -10.48 -0.83
C MET A 134 2.51 -10.58 -1.01
N GLY A 135 3.09 -11.59 -0.36
CA GLY A 135 4.50 -11.96 -0.48
C GLY A 135 5.43 -11.21 0.47
N LEU A 136 6.64 -11.77 0.67
CA LEU A 136 7.64 -11.31 1.63
C LEU A 136 7.92 -9.80 1.55
N LYS A 137 8.02 -9.27 0.33
CA LYS A 137 8.32 -7.84 0.12
C LYS A 137 7.20 -6.91 0.58
N ALA A 138 5.94 -7.36 0.61
CA ALA A 138 4.85 -6.57 1.18
C ALA A 138 4.93 -6.60 2.71
N GLU A 139 5.12 -7.79 3.29
CA GLU A 139 5.27 -7.96 4.74
C GLU A 139 6.44 -7.14 5.31
N GLU A 140 7.64 -7.25 4.71
CA GLU A 140 8.82 -6.48 5.12
C GLU A 140 8.55 -4.97 5.13
N ALA A 141 7.84 -4.46 4.11
CA ALA A 141 7.53 -3.04 3.98
C ALA A 141 6.58 -2.56 5.09
N MET A 142 5.55 -3.34 5.40
CA MET A 142 4.62 -3.04 6.48
C MET A 142 5.33 -3.06 7.84
N ARG A 143 6.09 -4.11 8.13
CA ARG A 143 6.85 -4.24 9.40
C ARG A 143 7.84 -3.09 9.58
N GLU A 144 8.57 -2.72 8.54
CA GLU A 144 9.51 -1.61 8.60
C GLU A 144 8.80 -0.27 8.85
N LYS A 145 7.66 -0.03 8.20
CA LYS A 145 6.87 1.20 8.41
C LYS A 145 6.31 1.27 9.82
N TRP A 146 5.69 0.19 10.30
CA TRP A 146 5.15 0.14 11.66
C TRP A 146 6.24 0.32 12.69
N GLY A 147 7.40 -0.34 12.56
CA GLY A 147 8.51 -0.11 13.47
C GLY A 147 9.01 1.33 13.51
N LYS A 148 8.94 2.07 12.39
CA LYS A 148 9.27 3.51 12.37
C LYS A 148 8.23 4.35 13.09
N VAL A 149 6.95 4.04 12.89
CA VAL A 149 5.85 4.77 13.54
C VAL A 149 5.85 4.49 15.04
N GLU A 150 5.99 3.23 15.44
CA GLU A 150 6.02 2.80 16.84
C GLU A 150 7.10 3.55 17.62
N ARG A 151 8.35 3.59 17.09
CA ARG A 151 9.43 4.34 17.73
C ARG A 151 9.12 5.82 17.92
N VAL A 152 8.45 6.46 16.96
CA VAL A 152 8.02 7.86 17.12
C VAL A 152 6.99 7.97 18.24
N LEU A 153 6.02 7.07 18.32
CA LEU A 153 5.01 7.07 19.38
C LEU A 153 5.61 6.82 20.78
N GLU A 154 6.66 5.99 20.85
CA GLU A 154 7.42 5.73 22.07
C GLU A 154 8.27 6.94 22.48
N GLU A 155 9.10 7.46 21.57
CA GLU A 155 10.07 8.54 21.84
C GLU A 155 9.41 9.91 22.02
N TRP A 156 8.37 10.20 21.24
CA TRP A 156 7.70 11.51 21.22
C TRP A 156 6.34 11.49 21.94
N GLY A 157 5.98 10.37 22.56
CA GLY A 157 4.63 10.16 23.08
C GLY A 157 4.17 11.23 24.08
N GLU A 158 5.04 11.67 24.99
CA GLU A 158 4.71 12.72 25.96
C GLU A 158 4.36 14.03 25.25
N VAL A 159 5.21 14.49 24.32
CA VAL A 159 5.00 15.73 23.56
C VAL A 159 3.80 15.65 22.63
N ILE A 160 3.52 14.48 22.04
CA ILE A 160 2.34 14.28 21.17
C ILE A 160 1.03 14.34 21.98
N ARG A 161 1.04 13.88 23.23
CA ARG A 161 -0.15 13.85 24.10
C ARG A 161 -0.40 15.15 24.85
N ASP A 162 0.64 15.97 25.03
CA ASP A 162 0.57 17.28 25.67
C ASP A 162 0.08 18.38 24.72
N LEU A 163 -0.99 18.12 23.96
CA LEU A 163 -1.57 19.05 22.96
C LEU A 163 -3.06 19.35 23.20
N ASP A 164 -3.66 18.71 24.21
CA ASP A 164 -5.01 19.04 24.66
C ASP A 164 -5.01 20.37 25.42
N PHE A 165 -6.19 20.99 25.57
CA PHE A 165 -6.31 22.21 26.39
C PHE A 165 -6.07 21.89 27.87
N ASP A 166 -5.27 22.72 28.56
CA ASP A 166 -5.01 22.60 30.00
C ASP A 166 -6.27 22.78 30.87
N GLU A 167 -7.26 23.55 30.37
CA GLU A 167 -8.53 23.83 31.05
C GLU A 167 -9.74 23.60 30.13
N GLY A 168 -10.92 23.38 30.74
CA GLY A 168 -12.16 23.04 30.03
C GLY A 168 -12.50 24.03 28.90
N VAL A 169 -12.90 23.48 27.75
CA VAL A 169 -13.13 24.22 26.51
C VAL A 169 -14.43 25.04 26.58
N ASP A 170 -14.46 26.11 27.36
CA ASP A 170 -15.63 27.01 27.50
C ASP A 170 -15.63 28.17 26.48
N SER A 171 -14.68 28.21 25.53
CA SER A 171 -14.51 29.38 24.65
C SER A 171 -14.11 29.11 23.20
N LEU A 172 -14.57 28.01 22.59
CA LEU A 172 -14.58 27.93 21.12
C LEU A 172 -15.69 28.83 20.56
N LYS A 173 -15.38 30.12 20.37
CA LYS A 173 -16.12 30.99 19.46
C LYS A 173 -15.77 30.58 18.03
N VAL A 174 -16.63 29.75 17.43
CA VAL A 174 -16.64 29.47 15.98
C VAL A 174 -17.29 30.65 15.25
#